data_AF-A0A3P7RR33-F1
#
_entry.id   AF-A0A3P7RR33-F1
#
_cell.length_a   1.000
_cell.length_b   1.000
_cell.length_c   1.000
_cell.angle_alpha   90.00
_cell.angle_beta   90.00
_cell.angle_gamma   90.00
#
_symmetry.space_group_name_H-M   'P 1'
#
loop_
_entity.id
_entity.type
_entity.pdbx_description
1 polymer ?
#
loop_
_entity_poly.entity_id
_entity_poly.type
_entity_poly.pdbx_seq_one_letter_code
_entity_poly.pdbx_strand_id
1 'polypeptide(L)'
;DSIRKCTQPRTTICVRLSEQAVNSKDPLPDDMIHLWFELPTGWKMNCADLEGPAKPPYPGLGSAECDAQQQTLSALFDKFTDYEAENLGGRDELKRCISRTLNQTIFVENLKTSLIRAQYYYAPEQKTEIPFLLDPCKRNWIS
;
A
#
# COMPACT_ATOMS: atom_id res chain seq x y z
N ASP A 1 -25.61 -2.78 -8.89
CA ASP A 1 -24.54 -3.12 -7.92
C ASP A 1 -23.11 -3.24 -8.44
N SER A 2 -22.84 -3.56 -9.71
CA SER A 2 -21.46 -3.60 -10.26
C SER A 2 -20.78 -2.22 -10.37
N ILE A 3 -21.55 -1.16 -10.65
CA ILE A 3 -21.05 0.20 -10.89
C ILE A 3 -20.40 0.83 -9.65
N ARG A 4 -20.99 0.64 -8.45
CA ARG A 4 -20.37 1.12 -7.19
C ARG A 4 -19.08 0.36 -6.87
N LYS A 5 -19.00 -0.94 -7.21
CA LYS A 5 -17.84 -1.80 -6.93
C LYS A 5 -16.58 -1.38 -7.68
N CYS A 6 -16.68 -0.97 -8.96
CA CYS A 6 -15.47 -0.57 -9.70
C CYS A 6 -15.04 0.88 -9.47
N THR A 7 -15.95 1.83 -9.17
CA THR A 7 -15.57 3.24 -8.92
C THR A 7 -15.11 3.54 -7.50
N GLN A 8 -15.39 2.61 -6.57
CA GLN A 8 -15.02 2.74 -5.16
C GLN A 8 -14.35 1.48 -4.60
N PRO A 9 -13.27 0.97 -5.24
CA PRO A 9 -12.64 -0.26 -4.84
C PRO A 9 -11.92 -0.09 -3.51
N ARG A 10 -12.08 -1.08 -2.63
CA ARG A 10 -11.19 -1.24 -1.47
C ARG A 10 -9.87 -1.80 -1.98
N THR A 11 -8.85 -0.96 -1.98
CA THR A 11 -7.49 -1.29 -2.44
C THR A 11 -6.65 -1.67 -1.23
N THR A 12 -5.88 -2.75 -1.33
CA THR A 12 -4.92 -3.16 -0.30
C THR A 12 -3.55 -3.28 -0.92
N ILE A 13 -2.56 -2.66 -0.30
CA ILE A 13 -1.17 -2.72 -0.72
C ILE A 13 -0.42 -3.42 0.40
N CYS A 14 0.35 -4.45 0.03
CA CYS A 14 1.10 -5.24 0.98
C CYS A 14 2.57 -5.33 0.57
N VAL A 15 3.44 -5.37 1.56
CA VAL A 15 4.85 -5.73 1.43
C VAL A 15 5.10 -6.99 2.25
N ARG A 16 5.92 -7.88 1.69
CA ARG A 16 6.33 -9.15 2.30
C ARG A 16 7.82 -9.35 2.05
N LEU A 17 8.42 -10.28 2.79
CA LEU A 17 9.79 -10.71 2.53
C LEU A 17 9.92 -11.31 1.12
N SER A 18 11.07 -11.10 0.49
CA SER A 18 11.41 -11.77 -0.76
C SER A 18 11.58 -13.28 -0.52
N GLU A 19 11.41 -14.09 -1.58
CA GLU A 19 11.61 -15.54 -1.48
C GLU A 19 13.01 -15.91 -0.96
N GLN A 20 14.03 -15.11 -1.31
CA GLN A 20 15.36 -15.27 -0.77
C GLN A 20 15.42 -15.02 0.74
N ALA A 21 14.81 -13.94 1.22
CA ALA A 21 14.80 -13.60 2.65
C ALA A 21 14.00 -14.61 3.50
N VAL A 22 12.91 -15.15 2.94
CA VAL A 22 12.12 -16.22 3.57
C VAL A 22 12.96 -17.47 3.79
N ASN A 23 13.75 -17.87 2.79
CA ASN A 23 14.55 -19.10 2.84
C ASN A 23 15.95 -18.91 3.45
N SER A 24 16.33 -17.68 3.79
CA SER A 24 17.64 -17.40 4.40
C SER A 24 17.64 -17.71 5.90
N LYS A 25 18.82 -18.06 6.43
CA LYS A 25 19.09 -18.13 7.87
C LYS A 25 19.63 -16.81 8.44
N ASP A 26 19.89 -15.83 7.59
CA ASP A 26 20.36 -14.53 8.02
C ASP A 26 19.30 -13.85 8.89
N PRO A 27 19.71 -13.01 9.87
CA PRO A 27 18.79 -12.22 10.66
C PRO A 27 17.92 -11.33 9.75
N LEU A 28 16.66 -11.14 10.14
CA LEU A 28 15.80 -10.19 9.44
C LEU A 28 16.35 -8.76 9.59
N PRO A 29 16.21 -7.92 8.55
CA PRO A 29 16.71 -6.54 8.62
C PRO A 29 16.11 -5.74 9.78
N ASP A 30 16.98 -5.05 10.51
CA ASP A 30 16.62 -4.15 11.60
C ASP A 30 16.35 -2.73 11.09
N ASP A 31 15.38 -2.59 10.19
CA ASP A 31 14.99 -1.29 9.64
C ASP A 31 13.48 -1.22 9.41
N MET A 32 12.91 -0.04 9.65
CA MET A 32 11.52 0.25 9.37
C MET A 32 11.24 0.15 7.88
N ILE A 33 10.03 -0.27 7.55
CA ILE A 33 9.59 -0.47 6.18
C ILE A 33 8.79 0.76 5.77
N HIS A 34 9.26 1.46 4.75
CA HIS A 34 8.54 2.55 4.13
C HIS A 34 7.85 2.07 2.86
N LEU A 35 6.52 2.08 2.90
CA LEU A 35 5.66 1.78 1.77
C LEU A 35 5.07 3.09 1.23
N TRP A 36 5.25 3.33 -0.06
CA TRP A 36 4.76 4.51 -0.74
C TRP A 36 3.91 4.10 -1.95
N PHE A 37 2.85 4.85 -2.20
CA PHE A 37 1.87 4.55 -3.23
C PHE A 37 1.39 5.83 -3.91
N GLU A 38 1.57 5.89 -5.22
CA GLU A 38 0.98 6.92 -6.07
C GLU A 38 -0.44 6.53 -6.46
N LEU A 39 -1.42 7.41 -6.24
CA LEU A 39 -2.76 7.17 -6.74
C LEU A 39 -2.80 7.28 -8.28
N PRO A 40 -3.64 6.47 -8.93
CA PRO A 40 -3.95 6.64 -10.34
C PRO A 40 -4.63 7.97 -10.62
N THR A 41 -4.29 8.57 -11.77
CA THR A 41 -4.88 9.84 -12.20
C THR A 41 -6.40 9.73 -12.27
N GLY A 42 -7.09 10.72 -11.73
CA GLY A 42 -8.56 10.74 -11.66
C GLY A 42 -9.14 9.96 -10.49
N TRP A 43 -8.30 9.49 -9.55
CA TRP A 43 -8.71 8.87 -8.31
C TRP A 43 -8.30 9.71 -7.10
N LYS A 44 -9.08 9.59 -6.03
CA LYS A 44 -8.77 10.15 -4.70
C LYS A 44 -8.94 9.09 -3.63
N MET A 45 -8.29 9.27 -2.49
CA MET A 45 -8.56 8.50 -1.28
C MET A 45 -9.04 9.42 -0.17
N ASN A 46 -9.83 8.89 0.77
CA ASN A 46 -10.16 9.63 1.98
C ASN A 46 -8.95 9.60 2.93
N CYS A 47 -8.29 10.73 3.11
CA CYS A 47 -7.14 10.84 4.01
C CYS A 47 -7.56 10.96 5.49
N ALA A 48 -8.80 11.37 5.78
CA ALA A 48 -9.24 11.68 7.14
C ALA A 48 -9.25 10.46 8.09
N ASP A 49 -9.28 9.24 7.52
CA ASP A 49 -9.35 7.99 8.29
C ASP A 49 -7.95 7.41 8.62
N LEU A 50 -6.87 8.11 8.24
CA LEU A 50 -5.48 7.71 8.54
C LEU A 50 -5.03 8.16 9.94
N GLU A 51 -5.66 9.19 10.48
CA GLU A 51 -5.27 9.85 11.72
C GLU A 51 -6.36 9.73 12.79
N GLY A 52 -5.95 9.75 14.06
CA GLY A 52 -6.87 9.75 15.20
C GLY A 52 -7.30 8.36 15.71
N PRO A 53 -8.25 8.32 16.66
CA PRO A 53 -8.62 7.11 17.42
C PRO A 53 -9.33 6.03 16.58
N ALA A 54 -9.70 6.35 15.34
CA ALA A 54 -10.31 5.42 14.38
C ALA A 54 -9.29 4.73 13.45
N LYS A 55 -7.98 4.93 13.68
CA LYS A 55 -6.89 4.30 12.90
C LYS A 55 -7.14 2.79 12.81
N PRO A 56 -7.28 2.21 11.60
CA PRO A 56 -7.48 0.78 11.49
C PRO A 56 -6.25 0.04 12.03
N PRO A 57 -6.43 -1.08 12.75
CA PRO A 57 -5.34 -1.81 13.36
C PRO A 57 -4.56 -2.57 12.28
N TYR A 58 -3.66 -1.87 11.59
CA TYR A 58 -2.70 -2.50 10.69
C TYR A 58 -1.49 -2.97 11.50
N PRO A 59 -1.15 -4.26 11.47
CA PRO A 59 -0.01 -4.80 12.20
C PRO A 59 1.28 -4.04 11.86
N GLY A 60 1.99 -3.61 12.90
CA GLY A 60 3.25 -2.86 12.79
C GLY A 60 3.12 -1.48 12.16
N LEU A 61 1.92 -0.91 11.94
CA LEU A 61 1.81 0.42 11.34
C LEU A 61 2.11 1.51 12.38
N GLY A 62 3.28 2.14 12.28
CA GLY A 62 3.66 3.29 13.09
C GLY A 62 2.89 4.54 12.68
N SER A 63 3.08 5.00 11.44
CA SER A 63 2.40 6.18 10.89
C SER A 63 1.97 5.96 9.44
N ALA A 64 0.98 6.72 9.00
CA ALA A 64 0.63 6.79 7.60
C ALA A 64 0.11 8.20 7.27
N GLU A 65 0.56 8.73 6.16
CA GLU A 65 0.32 10.09 5.71
C GLU A 65 -0.19 10.08 4.28
N CYS A 66 -1.07 11.02 3.97
CA CYS A 66 -1.70 11.13 2.67
C CYS A 66 -1.52 12.55 2.17
N ASP A 67 -0.76 12.69 1.08
CA ASP A 67 -0.60 13.96 0.39
C ASP A 67 -1.64 14.04 -0.73
N ALA A 68 -2.70 14.80 -0.46
CA ALA A 68 -3.78 14.99 -1.43
C ALA A 68 -3.35 15.83 -2.65
N GLN A 69 -2.31 16.66 -2.53
CA GLN A 69 -1.80 17.47 -3.64
C GLN A 69 -0.92 16.63 -4.57
N GLN A 70 -0.02 15.84 -3.99
CA GLN A 70 0.85 14.93 -4.75
C GLN A 70 0.13 13.63 -5.15
N GLN A 71 -1.06 13.39 -4.62
CA GLN A 71 -1.80 12.15 -4.80
C GLN A 71 -0.99 10.93 -4.36
N THR A 72 -0.45 10.97 -3.13
CA THR A 72 0.37 9.87 -2.61
C THR A 72 -0.07 9.43 -1.22
N LEU A 73 0.11 8.15 -0.93
CA LEU A 73 0.01 7.57 0.40
C LEU A 73 1.39 7.05 0.82
N SER A 74 1.83 7.46 2.01
CA SER A 74 3.04 7.00 2.66
C SER A 74 2.64 6.23 3.92
N ALA A 75 3.21 5.05 4.15
CA ALA A 75 3.00 4.25 5.35
C ALA A 75 4.33 3.75 5.88
N LEU A 76 4.61 4.07 7.14
CA LEU A 76 5.79 3.62 7.85
C LEU A 76 5.41 2.49 8.80
N PHE A 77 5.98 1.32 8.54
CA PHE A 77 5.78 0.14 9.35
C PHE A 77 7.03 -0.22 10.13
N ASP A 78 6.82 -0.80 11.29
CA ASP A 78 7.85 -1.50 12.05
C ASP A 78 8.44 -2.63 11.19
N LYS A 79 9.74 -2.88 11.43
CA LYS A 79 10.49 -3.99 10.85
C LYS A 79 9.78 -5.33 11.07
N PHE A 80 10.11 -6.30 10.23
CA PHE A 80 9.78 -7.69 10.52
C PHE A 80 10.68 -8.23 11.64
N THR A 81 10.17 -9.16 12.44
CA THR A 81 10.98 -9.79 13.50
C THR A 81 10.89 -11.32 13.43
N ASP A 82 11.96 -12.01 13.84
CA ASP A 82 11.95 -13.47 13.94
C ASP A 82 10.92 -13.95 14.97
N TYR A 83 10.71 -13.19 16.05
CA TYR A 83 9.64 -13.45 17.02
C TYR A 83 8.24 -13.44 16.38
N GLU A 84 7.95 -12.47 15.50
CA GLU A 84 6.68 -12.49 14.75
C GLU A 84 6.57 -13.71 13.84
N ALA A 85 7.67 -14.07 13.15
CA ALA A 85 7.69 -15.23 12.26
C ALA A 85 7.38 -16.52 13.03
N GLU A 86 7.99 -16.72 14.20
CA GLU A 86 7.75 -17.86 15.08
C GLU A 86 6.28 -17.96 15.51
N ASN A 87 5.65 -16.82 15.82
CA ASN A 87 4.25 -16.77 16.25
C ASN A 87 3.24 -16.92 15.09
N LEU A 88 3.63 -16.57 13.87
CA LEU A 88 2.77 -16.61 12.68
C LEU A 88 2.95 -17.88 11.83
N GLY A 89 3.88 -18.75 12.21
CA GLY A 89 4.11 -20.04 11.52
C GLY A 89 5.18 -20.00 10.43
N GLY A 90 5.93 -18.90 10.30
CA GLY A 90 7.02 -18.78 9.34
C GLY A 90 7.31 -17.35 8.90
N ARG A 91 8.45 -17.17 8.21
CA ARG A 91 8.85 -15.89 7.61
C ARG A 91 8.00 -15.52 6.40
N ASP A 92 7.43 -16.51 5.71
CA ASP A 92 6.55 -16.34 4.55
C ASP A 92 5.20 -15.72 4.89
N GLU A 93 4.74 -15.88 6.13
CA GLU A 93 3.50 -15.29 6.63
C GLU A 93 3.65 -13.81 7.02
N LEU A 94 4.89 -13.32 7.13
CA LEU A 94 5.17 -11.94 7.46
C LEU A 94 4.76 -10.99 6.32
N LYS A 95 3.81 -10.12 6.62
CA LYS A 95 3.37 -9.04 5.74
C LYS A 95 3.00 -7.79 6.49
N ARG A 96 3.17 -6.65 5.84
CA ARG A 96 2.61 -5.35 6.25
C ARG A 96 1.67 -4.91 5.17
N CYS A 97 0.44 -4.55 5.54
CA CYS A 97 -0.58 -4.17 4.59
C CYS A 97 -1.29 -2.90 5.05
N ILE A 98 -1.67 -2.06 4.10
CA ILE A 98 -2.57 -0.93 4.32
C ILE A 98 -3.69 -1.00 3.29
N SER A 99 -4.93 -0.76 3.71
CA SER A 99 -6.10 -0.81 2.83
C SER A 99 -6.83 0.52 2.78
N ARG A 100 -7.06 1.09 1.60
CA ARG A 100 -7.84 2.32 1.45
C ARG A 100 -8.91 2.15 0.39
N THR A 101 -10.06 2.76 0.62
CA THR A 101 -11.06 2.92 -0.43
C THR A 101 -10.61 4.06 -1.34
N LEU A 102 -10.41 3.72 -2.62
CA LEU A 102 -10.20 4.73 -3.65
C LEU A 102 -11.56 5.17 -4.18
N ASN A 103 -11.66 6.41 -4.64
CA ASN A 103 -12.85 6.96 -5.25
C ASN A 103 -12.46 7.56 -6.60
N GLN A 104 -13.03 7.04 -7.68
CA GLN A 104 -12.87 7.63 -9.00
C GLN A 104 -13.63 8.96 -9.04
N THR A 105 -12.90 10.05 -9.28
CA THR A 105 -13.49 11.40 -9.42
C THR A 105 -13.75 11.75 -10.88
N ILE A 106 -12.93 11.24 -11.79
CA ILE A 106 -13.08 11.42 -13.23
C ILE A 106 -12.56 10.19 -13.96
N PHE A 107 -13.23 9.83 -15.06
CA PHE A 107 -12.71 8.81 -15.96
C PHE A 107 -11.64 9.40 -16.88
N VAL A 108 -10.49 8.73 -16.98
CA VAL A 108 -9.38 9.13 -17.85
C VAL A 108 -9.11 7.98 -18.82
N GLU A 109 -9.16 8.27 -20.12
CA GLU A 109 -9.04 7.25 -21.16
C GLU A 109 -7.61 6.72 -21.31
N ASN A 110 -6.62 7.60 -21.19
CA ASN A 110 -5.20 7.25 -21.24
C ASN A 110 -4.60 7.38 -19.83
N LEU A 111 -4.79 6.35 -19.00
CA LEU A 111 -4.23 6.33 -17.64
C LEU A 111 -2.71 6.31 -17.69
N LYS A 112 -2.08 7.19 -16.90
CA LYS A 112 -0.66 7.07 -16.58
C LYS A 112 -0.46 5.92 -15.61
N THR A 113 0.65 5.22 -15.78
CA THR A 113 1.10 4.18 -14.85
C THR A 113 1.37 4.80 -13.49
N SER A 114 0.76 4.23 -12.46
CA SER A 114 1.03 4.56 -11.07
C SER A 114 2.11 3.65 -10.51
N LEU A 115 2.65 4.02 -9.35
CA LEU A 115 3.80 3.35 -8.77
C LEU A 115 3.54 2.96 -7.32
N ILE A 116 3.89 1.72 -6.99
CA ILE A 116 4.09 1.25 -5.62
C ILE A 116 5.60 1.20 -5.38
N ARG A 117 6.06 1.77 -4.28
CA ARG A 117 7.46 1.67 -3.84
C ARG A 117 7.50 1.10 -2.43
N ALA A 118 8.38 0.14 -2.22
CA ALA A 118 8.74 -0.36 -0.90
C ALA A 118 10.25 -0.22 -0.71
N GLN A 119 10.66 0.30 0.43
CA GLN A 119 12.07 0.49 0.77
C GLN A 119 12.24 0.42 2.28
N TYR A 120 13.49 0.27 2.72
CA TYR A 120 13.84 0.50 4.11
C TYR A 120 13.99 2.00 4.39
N TYR A 121 13.68 2.44 5.60
CA TYR A 121 13.66 3.85 5.96
C TYR A 121 15.08 4.44 6.02
N TYR A 122 16.05 3.72 6.59
CA TYR A 122 17.44 4.17 6.68
C TYR A 122 18.32 3.73 5.49
N ALA A 123 17.80 2.91 4.59
CA ALA A 123 18.46 2.49 3.34
C ALA A 123 17.57 2.73 2.10
N PRO A 124 17.22 3.99 1.77
CA PRO A 124 16.26 4.33 0.71
C PRO A 124 16.74 3.94 -0.70
N GLU A 125 18.03 3.75 -0.91
CA GLU A 125 18.62 3.27 -2.16
C GLU A 125 18.24 1.81 -2.45
N GLN A 126 17.93 1.03 -1.42
CA GLN A 126 17.47 -0.36 -1.51
C GLN A 126 15.95 -0.39 -1.63
N LYS A 127 15.46 -0.01 -2.81
CA LYS A 127 14.02 0.10 -3.09
C LYS A 127 13.55 -0.90 -4.14
N THR A 128 12.35 -1.39 -3.94
CA THR A 128 11.57 -2.13 -4.94
C THR A 128 10.45 -1.23 -5.44
N GLU A 129 10.33 -1.12 -6.75
CA GLU A 129 9.32 -0.31 -7.42
C GLU A 129 8.49 -1.19 -8.36
N ILE A 130 7.16 -1.12 -8.22
CA ILE A 130 6.22 -1.88 -9.05
C ILE A 130 5.29 -0.89 -9.74
N PRO A 131 5.40 -0.72 -11.06
CA PRO A 131 4.42 0.02 -11.83
C PRO A 131 3.11 -0.76 -11.93
N PHE A 132 1.98 -0.06 -11.88
CA PHE A 132 0.66 -0.68 -12.06
C PHE A 132 -0.31 0.25 -12.79
N LEU A 133 -1.30 -0.37 -13.43
CA LEU A 133 -2.44 0.31 -14.05
C LEU A 133 -3.72 -0.31 -13.50
N LEU A 134 -4.70 0.54 -13.17
CA LEU A 134 -6.03 0.05 -12.85
C LEU A 134 -6.77 -0.31 -14.13
N ASP A 135 -7.58 -1.37 -14.06
CA ASP A 135 -8.51 -1.68 -15.12
C ASP A 135 -9.46 -0.50 -15.37
N PRO A 136 -9.75 -0.17 -16.63
CA PRO A 136 -10.62 0.95 -16.95
C PRO A 136 -12.04 0.69 -16.42
N CYS A 137 -12.47 1.52 -15.46
CA CYS A 137 -13.84 1.56 -14.98
C CYS A 137 -14.53 2.80 -15.56
N LYS A 138 -15.25 2.63 -16.67
CA LYS A 138 -16.13 3.68 -17.25
C LYS A 138 -17.49 3.62 -16.55
N ARG A 139 -17.89 4.69 -15.86
CA ARG A 139 -19.32 4.92 -15.61
C ARG A 139 -19.94 5.35 -16.94
N ASN A 140 -20.96 4.63 -17.40
CA ASN A 140 -21.92 5.22 -18.33
C ASN A 140 -22.67 6.29 -17.52
N TRP A 141 -22.22 7.54 -17.61
CA TRP A 141 -22.99 8.69 -17.16
C TRP A 141 -24.15 8.83 -18.16
N ILE A 142 -25.19 8.03 -17.97
CA ILE A 142 -26.45 8.29 -18.65
C ILE A 142 -26.99 9.56 -17.98
N SER A 143 -26.84 10.66 -18.71
CA SER A 143 -27.42 11.98 -18.42
C SER A 143 -28.92 11.91 -18.21
#